data_AF-A0A353X4Y1-F1
#
_entry.id   AF-A0A353X4Y1-F1
#
_cell.length_a   1.000
_cell.length_b   1.000
_cell.length_c   1.000
_cell.angle_alpha   90.00
_cell.angle_beta   90.00
_cell.angle_gamma   90.00
#
_symmetry.space_group_name_H-M   'P 1'
#
loop_
_entity.id
_entity.type
_entity.pdbx_description
1 polymer ?
#
loop_
_entity_poly.entity_id
_entity_poly.type
_entity_poly.pdbx_seq_one_letter_code
_entity_poly.pdbx_strand_id
1 'polypeptide(L)'
;MDQYNDLDGVAALMAALPLIVAPATTVVELAGALGRPTWLLSNSSELHWRKINDTGTDVWHHSVTHVEGAVLGDKASLVEALVARLKDWVAVRG
;
A
#
# COMPACT_ATOMS: atom_id res chain seq x y z
N MET A 1 -26.33 6.60 -6.80
CA MET A 1 -25.28 6.45 -5.77
C MET A 1 -24.64 7.79 -5.57
N ASP A 2 -24.50 8.23 -4.33
CA ASP A 2 -23.85 9.50 -4.00
C ASP A 2 -22.39 9.24 -3.64
N GLN A 3 -21.53 9.33 -4.65
CA GLN A 3 -20.12 8.96 -4.54
C GLN A 3 -19.32 9.94 -3.67
N TYR A 4 -19.81 11.16 -3.45
CA TYR A 4 -19.10 12.17 -2.68
C TYR A 4 -19.12 11.82 -1.18
N ASN A 5 -20.32 11.58 -0.63
CA ASN A 5 -20.48 11.19 0.76
C ASN A 5 -19.85 9.83 1.07
N ASP A 6 -19.90 8.88 0.12
CA ASP A 6 -19.30 7.56 0.29
C ASP A 6 -17.76 7.63 0.37
N LEU A 7 -17.12 8.49 -0.44
CA LEU A 7 -15.65 8.65 -0.42
C LEU A 7 -15.17 9.43 0.80
N ASP A 8 -15.91 10.46 1.25
CA ASP A 8 -15.58 11.20 2.47
C ASP A 8 -15.60 10.30 3.71
N GLY A 9 -16.60 9.41 3.82
CA GLY A 9 -16.66 8.42 4.89
C GLY A 9 -15.46 7.45 4.89
N VAL A 10 -15.05 6.99 3.71
CA VAL A 10 -13.85 6.14 3.56
C VAL A 10 -12.58 6.91 3.89
N ALA A 11 -12.45 8.16 3.46
CA ALA A 11 -11.31 9.02 3.77
C ALA A 11 -11.17 9.28 5.27
N ALA A 12 -12.29 9.53 5.97
CA ALA A 12 -12.31 9.69 7.42
C ALA A 12 -11.84 8.41 8.15
N LEU A 13 -12.27 7.23 7.68
CA LEU A 13 -11.79 5.96 8.22
C LEU A 13 -10.28 5.77 7.96
N MET A 14 -9.81 6.05 6.74
CA MET A 14 -8.39 5.98 6.37
C MET A 14 -7.51 6.90 7.22
N ALA A 15 -8.02 8.07 7.61
CA ALA A 15 -7.30 9.02 8.47
C ALA A 15 -7.05 8.47 9.89
N ALA A 16 -7.93 7.59 10.38
CA ALA A 16 -7.79 6.95 11.69
C ALA A 16 -6.85 5.72 11.69
N LEU A 17 -6.49 5.19 10.51
CA LEU A 17 -5.61 4.03 10.39
C LEU A 17 -4.13 4.46 10.30
N PRO A 18 -3.22 3.87 11.09
CA PRO A 18 -1.81 4.29 11.06
C PRO A 18 -1.04 3.73 9.86
N LEU A 19 -1.58 2.69 9.22
CA LEU A 19 -1.08 2.06 8.00
C LEU A 19 -2.27 1.49 7.22
N ILE A 20 -2.24 1.65 5.90
CA ILE A 20 -3.21 1.04 4.97
C ILE A 20 -2.45 0.02 4.12
N VAL A 21 -3.03 -1.16 3.90
CA VAL A 21 -2.46 -2.20 3.04
C VAL A 21 -3.52 -2.59 2.02
N ALA A 22 -3.23 -2.44 0.73
CA ALA A 22 -4.20 -2.70 -0.33
C ALA A 22 -3.51 -3.11 -1.65
N PRO A 23 -4.18 -3.91 -2.51
CA PRO A 23 -3.74 -4.09 -3.90
C PRO A 23 -4.04 -2.83 -4.74
N ALA A 24 -3.62 -2.84 -6.02
CA ALA A 24 -3.82 -1.75 -6.99
C ALA A 24 -5.31 -1.52 -7.31
N THR A 25 -6.01 -0.85 -6.40
CA THR A 25 -7.44 -0.52 -6.43
C THR A 25 -7.63 0.92 -5.98
N THR A 26 -8.85 1.44 -6.09
CA THR A 26 -9.20 2.79 -5.62
C THR A 26 -8.82 3.06 -4.17
N VAL A 27 -8.75 2.03 -3.31
CA VAL A 27 -8.31 2.16 -1.91
C VAL A 27 -6.87 2.66 -1.82
N VAL A 28 -5.96 2.12 -2.64
CA VAL A 28 -4.54 2.52 -2.60
C VAL A 28 -4.36 3.93 -3.16
N GLU A 29 -5.12 4.27 -4.20
CA GLU A 29 -5.03 5.57 -4.86
C GLU A 29 -5.62 6.67 -3.97
N LEU A 30 -6.77 6.42 -3.31
CA LEU A 30 -7.35 7.36 -2.36
C LEU A 30 -6.45 7.53 -1.13
N ALA A 31 -5.93 6.43 -0.57
CA ALA A 31 -5.02 6.48 0.57
C ALA A 31 -3.73 7.26 0.25
N GLY A 32 -3.17 7.05 -0.95
CA GLY A 32 -2.03 7.80 -1.48
C GLY A 32 -2.32 9.29 -1.65
N ALA A 33 -3.47 9.63 -2.25
CA ALA A 33 -3.90 11.02 -2.43
C ALA A 33 -4.11 11.75 -1.10
N LEU A 34 -4.55 11.03 -0.06
CA LEU A 34 -4.68 11.54 1.31
C LEU A 34 -3.34 11.61 2.07
N GLY A 35 -2.23 11.23 1.44
CA GLY A 35 -0.90 11.21 2.05
C GLY A 35 -0.74 10.19 3.18
N ARG A 36 -1.62 9.19 3.27
CA ARG A 36 -1.58 8.18 4.34
C ARG A 36 -0.46 7.18 4.06
N PRO A 37 0.29 6.73 5.10
CA PRO A 37 1.23 5.62 4.97
C PRO A 37 0.50 4.39 4.41
N THR A 38 0.93 3.93 3.23
CA THR A 38 0.20 2.91 2.48
C THR A 38 1.17 1.91 1.87
N TRP A 39 0.85 0.62 1.97
CA TRP A 39 1.55 -0.45 1.26
C TRP A 39 0.71 -1.00 0.12
N LEU A 40 1.26 -0.89 -1.09
CA LEU A 40 0.69 -1.45 -2.30
C LEU A 40 1.18 -2.90 -2.47
N LEU A 41 0.27 -3.86 -2.35
CA LEU A 41 0.56 -5.26 -2.64
C LEU A 41 0.55 -5.50 -4.15
N SER A 42 1.68 -5.95 -4.70
CA SER A 42 1.78 -6.40 -6.09
C SER A 42 2.31 -7.82 -6.16
N ASN A 43 1.77 -8.57 -7.12
CA ASN A 43 2.20 -9.93 -7.43
C ASN A 43 2.40 -10.12 -8.96
N SER A 44 2.52 -9.00 -9.68
CA SER A 44 2.65 -8.88 -11.13
C SER A 44 3.74 -7.87 -11.44
N SER A 45 4.57 -8.16 -12.43
CA SER A 45 5.64 -7.27 -12.89
C SER A 45 5.10 -6.03 -13.60
N GLU A 46 3.82 -6.02 -13.95
CA GLU A 46 3.13 -4.89 -14.59
C GLU A 46 3.12 -3.62 -13.72
N LEU A 47 3.35 -3.74 -12.41
CA LEU A 47 3.41 -2.59 -11.50
C LEU A 47 4.85 -2.12 -11.24
N HIS A 48 5.88 -2.83 -11.75
CA HIS A 48 7.27 -2.47 -11.47
C HIS A 48 7.66 -1.10 -11.99
N TRP A 49 7.08 -0.65 -13.11
CA TRP A 49 7.36 0.68 -13.66
C TRP A 49 6.95 1.81 -12.72
N ARG A 50 6.03 1.56 -11.77
CA ARG A 50 5.62 2.55 -10.77
C ARG A 50 6.65 2.73 -9.65
N LYS A 51 7.64 1.84 -9.51
CA LYS A 51 8.68 1.96 -8.47
C LYS A 51 9.76 2.92 -8.94
N ILE A 52 10.00 3.99 -8.19
CA ILE A 52 11.01 5.00 -8.53
C ILE A 52 12.42 4.60 -8.06
N ASN A 53 12.53 3.64 -7.14
CA ASN A 53 13.77 3.24 -6.50
C ASN A 53 13.65 1.81 -5.92
N ASP A 54 14.78 1.29 -5.42
CA ASP A 54 14.85 -0.05 -4.80
C ASP A 54 14.09 -0.15 -3.47
N THR A 55 13.74 0.98 -2.83
CA THR A 55 12.90 0.98 -1.62
C THR A 55 11.42 0.78 -1.93
N GLY A 56 11.05 0.81 -3.22
CA GLY A 56 9.71 0.53 -3.72
C GLY A 56 8.77 1.73 -3.61
N THR A 57 9.26 2.95 -3.49
CA THR A 57 8.37 4.14 -3.45
C THR A 57 7.59 4.27 -4.76
N ASP A 58 6.29 4.53 -4.66
CA ASP A 58 5.43 4.70 -5.83
C ASP A 58 5.66 6.05 -6.54
N VAL A 59 5.57 6.05 -7.86
CA VAL A 59 5.76 7.25 -8.70
C VAL A 59 4.64 8.27 -8.55
N TRP A 60 3.43 7.83 -8.19
CA TRP A 60 2.27 8.72 -8.08
C TRP A 60 2.15 9.32 -6.68
N HIS A 61 2.37 8.51 -5.65
CA HIS A 61 2.17 8.92 -4.26
C HIS A 61 3.38 8.56 -3.39
N HIS A 62 4.11 9.55 -2.90
CA HIS A 62 5.28 9.34 -2.04
C HIS A 62 4.97 8.61 -0.72
N SER A 63 3.71 8.63 -0.26
CA SER A 63 3.27 7.88 0.92
C SER A 63 2.97 6.40 0.67
N VAL A 64 2.99 5.98 -0.61
CA VAL A 64 2.76 4.59 -1.03
C VAL A 64 4.09 3.89 -1.27
N THR A 65 4.23 2.69 -0.73
CA THR A 65 5.38 1.81 -0.96
C THR A 65 4.93 0.43 -1.45
N HIS A 66 5.55 -0.08 -2.49
CA HIS A 66 5.29 -1.41 -3.02
C HIS A 66 5.83 -2.47 -2.06
N VAL A 67 5.05 -3.52 -1.86
CA VAL A 67 5.44 -4.73 -1.14
C VAL A 67 5.24 -5.92 -2.07
N GLU A 68 6.32 -6.64 -2.30
CA GLU A 68 6.44 -7.72 -3.27
C GLU A 68 7.04 -8.96 -2.61
N GLY A 69 6.67 -10.13 -3.14
CA GLY A 69 7.28 -11.40 -2.75
C GLY A 69 8.64 -11.60 -3.41
N ALA A 70 9.43 -12.51 -2.85
CA ALA A 70 10.73 -12.91 -3.42
C ALA A 70 10.59 -13.58 -4.79
N VAL A 71 9.45 -14.24 -5.05
CA VAL A 71 9.15 -14.90 -6.32
C VAL A 71 7.89 -14.27 -6.92
N LEU A 72 8.01 -13.74 -8.14
CA LEU A 72 6.90 -13.12 -8.84
C LEU A 72 5.76 -14.13 -9.06
N GLY A 73 4.54 -13.74 -8.72
CA GLY A 73 3.36 -14.60 -8.87
C GLY A 73 3.11 -15.50 -7.65
N ASP A 74 4.09 -15.68 -6.76
CA ASP A 74 3.92 -16.48 -5.56
C ASP A 74 3.31 -15.68 -4.40
N LYS A 75 2.10 -16.07 -4.01
CA LYS A 75 1.36 -15.41 -2.93
C LYS A 75 1.98 -15.70 -1.56
N ALA A 76 2.62 -16.86 -1.36
CA ALA A 76 3.22 -17.21 -0.09
C ALA A 76 4.38 -16.24 0.23
N SER A 77 5.31 -16.08 -0.72
CA SER A 77 6.44 -15.15 -0.56
C SER A 77 6.00 -13.68 -0.41
N LEU A 78 4.91 -13.27 -1.08
CA LEU A 78 4.32 -11.94 -0.87
C LEU A 78 3.82 -11.74 0.57
N VAL A 79 3.10 -12.73 1.10
CA VAL A 79 2.60 -12.68 2.49
C VAL A 79 3.76 -12.71 3.49
N GLU A 80 4.79 -13.52 3.24
CA GLU A 80 6.00 -13.56 4.07
C GLU A 80 6.70 -12.20 4.12
N ALA A 81 6.91 -11.56 2.96
CA ALA A 81 7.50 -10.24 2.87
C ALA A 81 6.66 -9.16 3.58
N LEU A 82 5.34 -9.22 3.41
CA LEU A 82 4.40 -8.34 4.10
C LEU A 82 4.48 -8.49 5.62
N VAL A 83 4.47 -9.73 6.13
CA VAL A 83 4.54 -10.02 7.56
C VAL A 83 5.88 -9.56 8.15
N ALA A 84 7.00 -9.83 7.47
CA ALA A 84 8.31 -9.36 7.90
C ALA A 84 8.33 -7.83 8.03
N ARG A 85 7.89 -7.13 6.99
CA ARG A 85 7.83 -5.66 6.98
C ARG A 85 6.91 -5.10 8.06
N LEU A 86 5.77 -5.75 8.31
CA LEU A 86 4.82 -5.35 9.36
C LEU A 86 5.43 -5.47 10.76
N LYS A 87 6.18 -6.54 11.04
CA LYS A 87 6.88 -6.71 12.31
C LYS A 87 7.87 -5.56 12.54
N ASP A 88 8.67 -5.22 11.52
CA ASP A 88 9.63 -4.12 11.61
C ASP A 88 8.92 -2.77 11.83
N TRP A 89 7.83 -2.53 11.10
CA TRP A 89 7.05 -1.29 11.21
C TRP A 89 6.45 -1.11 12.61
N VAL A 90 5.95 -2.20 13.22
CA VAL A 90 5.43 -2.18 14.59
C VAL A 90 6.57 -1.96 15.59
N ALA A 91 7.71 -2.62 15.42
CA ALA A 91 8.85 -2.50 16.34
C ALA A 91 9.43 -1.07 16.42
N VAL A 92 9.35 -0.29 15.34
CA VAL A 92 9.82 1.11 15.32
C VAL A 92 8.80 2.08 15.94
N ARG A 93 7.54 1.66 16.15
CA ARG A 93 6.43 2.51 16.57
C ARG A 93 5.78 2.11 17.91
N GLY A 94 6.19 0.99 18.50
CA GLY A 94 5.80 0.54 19.85
C GLY A 94 6.84 0.90 20.88
#